data_AF-A0A965PF68-F1
#
_entry.id   AF-A0A965PF68-F1
#
_cell.length_a   1.000
_cell.length_b   1.000
_cell.length_c   1.000
_cell.angle_alpha   90.00
_cell.angle_beta   90.00
_cell.angle_gamma   90.00
#
_symmetry.space_group_name_H-M   'P 1'
#
loop_
_entity.id
_entity.type
_entity.pdbx_description
1 polymer ?
#
loop_
_entity_poly.entity_id
_entity_poly.type
_entity_poly.pdbx_seq_one_letter_code
_entity_poly.pdbx_strand_id
1 'polypeptide(L)'
;MQGTPIQLPVRGVSDALPHIQQPGDLAGPLAMRNVRVNAFGKAEATMGPREGITAAFEAIGTGGRVQGMLNVSTASGTALRVGTSTNIGAGASKDGLGFRGQAFIIDTDNSLALAYGATEADCLTAGAYACSWHSDGTKACVGHIMNDSETGGPNSRITMFNTETGAAIWTAKVQGRPPGGPLDVPYATVYINAVRVYTTFTYVCAGPWVFVYRTSDGAYLKRYNINGWSWEVQDCRVRPDNTLAVLFLGTGVATGPVTAGSYTAGAYFRSAVALYRVNSDTTVDGTPLTLIQYGAKLSASDPNYEDHAHFRLSEKLNRTPRGMAPFGLAVDSTGRIAFGGTNTGFGPTDATPPDGTGGYSTVGVISAGSSTAALVWEGDTLSRRDNWLATGWYNDIPYNAGFGWISEARYDAPGVNSLAFDTDGNVYAAGYPNAAGNNVFKLRSSDGALMWQQTVGALVYQNGIAFDPVSGLLIVTGVANASYPDAGGQYAHVWKIDPSSGAIVDHFYLTKPVRVYGVDVHPTNGKILIVTDYATTP
;
A
#
# COMPACT_ATOMS: atom_id res chain seq x y z
N MET A 1 35.32 44.02 -56.80
CA MET A 1 35.66 42.58 -56.88
C MET A 1 34.39 41.82 -57.23
N GLN A 2 34.29 41.26 -58.43
CA GLN A 2 33.24 40.29 -58.76
C GLN A 2 33.44 39.10 -57.82
N GLY A 3 32.54 38.93 -56.85
CA GLY A 3 32.61 37.84 -55.89
C GLY A 3 32.34 36.53 -56.62
N THR A 4 33.30 35.62 -56.60
CA THR A 4 33.15 34.25 -57.08
C THR A 4 31.93 33.63 -56.39
N PRO A 5 30.93 33.10 -57.13
CA PRO A 5 29.79 32.43 -56.53
C PRO A 5 30.27 31.27 -55.66
N ILE A 6 29.81 31.20 -54.42
CA ILE A 6 30.06 30.05 -53.54
C ILE A 6 29.46 28.82 -54.23
N GLN A 7 30.30 27.90 -54.71
CA GLN A 7 29.84 26.63 -55.24
C GLN A 7 29.26 25.81 -54.08
N LEU A 8 27.95 25.56 -54.14
CA LEU A 8 27.26 24.68 -53.21
C LEU A 8 27.72 23.22 -53.43
N PRO A 9 27.83 22.40 -52.37
CA PRO A 9 28.23 21.01 -52.50
C PRO A 9 27.20 20.22 -53.31
N VAL A 10 27.57 19.79 -54.51
CA VAL A 10 26.66 19.18 -55.49
C VAL A 10 26.54 17.66 -55.31
N ARG A 11 27.45 17.04 -54.53
CA ARG A 11 27.58 15.57 -54.45
C ARG A 11 26.85 14.90 -53.28
N GLY A 12 26.15 15.66 -52.43
CA GLY A 12 25.36 15.11 -51.32
C GLY A 12 26.16 14.83 -50.03
N VAL A 13 25.66 13.88 -49.22
CA VAL A 13 26.17 13.55 -47.88
C VAL A 13 26.98 12.25 -47.91
N SER A 14 28.15 12.24 -47.26
CA SER A 14 28.96 11.02 -47.05
C SER A 14 29.29 10.82 -45.58
N ASP A 15 29.34 9.57 -45.13
CA ASP A 15 29.78 9.15 -43.80
C ASP A 15 31.27 8.78 -43.73
N ALA A 16 32.01 8.92 -44.83
CA ALA A 16 33.38 8.44 -44.94
C ALA A 16 34.41 9.55 -44.64
N LEU A 17 35.22 9.30 -43.60
CA LEU A 17 36.46 9.97 -43.19
C LEU A 17 36.35 11.35 -42.49
N PRO A 18 37.38 11.75 -41.69
CA PRO A 18 37.40 13.03 -40.97
C PRO A 18 37.34 14.22 -41.94
N HIS A 19 36.68 15.30 -41.51
CA HIS A 19 36.31 16.47 -42.33
C HIS A 19 37.45 17.06 -43.20
N ILE A 20 38.71 16.93 -42.76
CA ILE A 20 39.89 17.45 -43.46
C ILE A 20 40.26 16.68 -44.75
N GLN A 21 39.75 15.46 -44.93
CA GLN A 21 40.04 14.61 -46.09
C GLN A 21 38.87 14.56 -47.09
N GLN A 22 37.79 15.30 -46.85
CA GLN A 22 36.64 15.34 -47.75
C GLN A 22 36.84 16.41 -48.84
N PRO A 23 36.51 16.13 -50.11
CA PRO A 23 36.46 17.13 -51.15
C PRO A 23 35.53 18.28 -50.75
N GLY A 24 35.90 19.53 -51.06
CA GLY A 24 35.16 20.72 -50.63
C GLY A 24 33.73 20.85 -51.21
N ASP A 25 33.33 19.96 -52.11
CA ASP A 25 32.00 19.86 -52.71
C ASP A 25 31.11 18.75 -52.08
N LEU A 26 31.48 18.25 -50.89
CA LEU A 26 30.76 17.23 -50.11
C LEU A 26 30.41 17.73 -48.70
N ALA A 27 29.19 17.45 -48.23
CA ALA A 27 28.70 17.92 -46.94
C ALA A 27 28.76 16.80 -45.87
N GLY A 28 29.28 17.12 -44.68
CA GLY A 28 29.28 16.18 -43.55
C GLY A 28 27.85 15.85 -43.05
N PRO A 29 27.64 14.72 -42.36
CA PRO A 29 26.30 14.21 -42.01
C PRO A 29 25.42 15.18 -41.21
N LEU A 30 26.03 16.09 -40.44
CA LEU A 30 25.32 17.07 -39.63
C LEU A 30 25.00 18.36 -40.40
N ALA A 31 25.67 18.63 -41.51
CA ALA A 31 25.57 19.90 -42.24
C ALA A 31 24.29 20.03 -43.08
N MET A 32 23.63 18.92 -43.44
CA MET A 32 22.37 18.93 -44.23
C MET A 32 21.10 18.62 -43.41
N ARG A 33 21.20 18.54 -42.07
CA ARG A 33 20.05 18.17 -41.21
C ARG A 33 18.85 19.13 -41.26
N ASN A 34 19.01 20.33 -41.82
CA ASN A 34 17.99 21.39 -41.82
C ASN A 34 17.61 21.92 -43.22
N VAL A 35 17.94 21.20 -44.31
CA VAL A 35 17.61 21.61 -45.69
C VAL A 35 16.47 20.73 -46.25
N ARG A 36 15.46 21.34 -46.88
CA ARG A 36 14.41 20.62 -47.65
C ARG A 36 14.35 21.12 -49.08
N VAL A 37 13.94 20.24 -50.00
CA VAL A 37 13.54 20.58 -51.36
C VAL A 37 12.19 21.30 -51.30
N ASN A 38 12.14 22.56 -51.78
CA ASN A 38 10.94 23.39 -51.68
C ASN A 38 9.97 23.26 -52.86
N ALA A 39 10.34 22.58 -53.96
CA ALA A 39 9.42 22.30 -55.07
C ALA A 39 9.76 20.96 -55.75
N PHE A 40 8.79 20.05 -55.83
CA PHE A 40 8.90 18.81 -56.59
C PHE A 40 8.14 18.96 -57.91
N GLY A 41 8.78 18.70 -59.06
CA GLY A 41 8.12 18.69 -60.38
C GLY A 41 8.22 19.96 -61.24
N LYS A 42 9.15 20.89 -60.96
CA LYS A 42 9.53 21.98 -61.89
C LYS A 42 10.92 21.74 -62.47
N ALA A 43 11.23 22.35 -63.62
CA ALA A 43 12.47 22.12 -64.37
C ALA A 43 13.76 22.44 -63.58
N GLU A 44 13.66 23.20 -62.49
CA GLU A 44 14.77 23.47 -61.56
C GLU A 44 14.30 23.19 -60.11
N ALA A 45 14.97 22.27 -59.42
CA ALA A 45 14.71 21.97 -58.01
C ALA A 45 15.48 22.97 -57.12
N THR A 46 14.78 23.79 -56.36
CA THR A 46 15.40 24.74 -55.41
C THR A 46 15.40 24.20 -53.98
N MET A 47 16.56 24.26 -53.32
CA MET A 47 16.70 24.02 -51.88
C MET A 47 16.68 25.36 -51.13
N GLY A 48 15.94 25.43 -50.02
CA GLY A 48 15.83 26.64 -49.20
C GLY A 48 15.78 26.32 -47.70
N PRO A 49 15.96 27.33 -46.82
CA PRO A 49 15.74 27.17 -45.40
C PRO A 49 14.28 26.79 -45.12
N ARG A 50 14.03 26.07 -44.01
CA ARG A 50 12.67 25.81 -43.51
C ARG A 50 11.88 27.13 -43.40
N GLU A 51 10.59 27.09 -43.72
CA GLU A 51 9.68 28.16 -43.31
C GLU A 51 9.84 28.41 -41.81
N GLY A 52 9.85 29.68 -41.42
CA GLY A 52 10.00 30.09 -40.02
C GLY A 52 8.99 29.37 -39.15
N ILE A 53 9.43 28.91 -37.98
CA ILE A 53 8.55 28.25 -37.02
C ILE A 53 7.54 29.30 -36.55
N THR A 54 6.28 29.16 -36.97
CA THR A 54 5.17 29.90 -36.37
C THR A 54 4.80 29.26 -35.05
N ALA A 55 4.44 30.08 -34.06
CA ALA A 55 3.98 29.58 -32.77
C ALA A 55 2.83 28.59 -32.98
N ALA A 56 2.93 27.39 -32.41
CA ALA A 56 1.82 26.43 -32.43
C ALA A 56 0.62 26.95 -31.62
N PHE A 57 0.86 27.88 -30.67
CA PHE A 57 -0.13 28.53 -29.84
C PHE A 57 0.32 29.96 -29.52
N GLU A 58 -0.60 30.93 -29.51
CA GLU A 58 -0.29 32.34 -29.23
C GLU A 58 -0.04 32.65 -27.73
N ALA A 59 -0.31 31.71 -26.81
CA ALA A 59 0.03 31.83 -25.38
C ALA A 59 0.05 30.46 -24.65
N ILE A 60 0.85 30.36 -23.58
CA ILE A 60 0.85 29.28 -22.57
C ILE A 60 0.60 29.94 -21.19
N GLY A 61 -0.42 29.48 -20.45
CA GLY A 61 -0.95 30.15 -19.25
C GLY A 61 -0.37 29.70 -17.89
N THR A 62 -0.78 30.36 -16.80
CA THR A 62 -0.31 30.13 -15.42
C THR A 62 -1.47 29.99 -14.41
N GLY A 63 -1.72 28.79 -13.88
CA GLY A 63 -2.51 28.56 -12.65
C GLY A 63 -3.03 27.13 -12.45
N GLY A 64 -2.35 26.35 -11.59
CA GLY A 64 -2.72 24.96 -11.20
C GLY A 64 -2.15 23.86 -12.09
N ARG A 65 -1.70 22.74 -11.47
CA ARG A 65 -0.97 21.56 -12.03
C ARG A 65 -0.50 21.70 -13.49
N VAL A 66 0.81 21.88 -13.66
CA VAL A 66 1.50 21.91 -14.96
C VAL A 66 1.23 20.58 -15.70
N GLN A 67 0.39 20.60 -16.75
CA GLN A 67 0.14 19.44 -17.61
C GLN A 67 1.28 19.16 -18.61
N GLY A 68 2.35 19.96 -18.61
CA GLY A 68 3.53 19.66 -19.41
C GLY A 68 4.59 20.76 -19.38
N MET A 69 5.85 20.35 -19.30
CA MET A 69 7.01 21.20 -19.59
C MET A 69 7.54 20.86 -20.98
N LEU A 70 7.75 21.88 -21.81
CA LEU A 70 8.44 21.75 -23.08
C LEU A 70 9.78 22.47 -23.01
N ASN A 71 10.87 21.71 -23.20
CA ASN A 71 12.20 22.27 -23.34
C ASN A 71 12.41 22.67 -24.80
N VAL A 72 12.59 23.96 -25.07
CA VAL A 72 12.98 24.45 -26.40
C VAL A 72 14.49 24.57 -26.42
N SER A 73 15.16 23.53 -26.90
CA SER A 73 16.61 23.58 -27.14
C SER A 73 16.91 24.42 -28.37
N THR A 74 17.50 25.60 -28.19
CA THR A 74 17.97 26.44 -29.30
C THR A 74 19.42 26.11 -29.63
N ALA A 75 19.73 25.85 -30.90
CA ALA A 75 21.11 25.77 -31.36
C ALA A 75 21.71 27.18 -31.39
N SER A 76 22.56 27.49 -30.41
CA SER A 76 23.47 28.65 -30.34
C SER A 76 22.85 30.07 -30.47
N GLY A 77 22.99 30.85 -29.38
CA GLY A 77 23.32 32.27 -29.48
C GLY A 77 22.20 33.29 -29.73
N THR A 78 20.94 32.89 -29.96
CA THR A 78 19.84 33.87 -30.06
C THR A 78 19.09 33.92 -28.73
N ALA A 79 19.29 34.99 -27.96
CA ALA A 79 18.52 35.23 -26.74
C ALA A 79 17.04 35.43 -27.12
N LEU A 80 16.20 34.45 -26.81
CA LEU A 80 14.76 34.60 -26.90
C LEU A 80 14.35 35.71 -25.93
N ARG A 81 13.85 36.84 -26.43
CA ARG A 81 13.20 37.84 -25.57
C ARG A 81 11.81 37.31 -25.24
N VAL A 82 11.56 37.11 -23.94
CA VAL A 82 10.21 36.85 -23.44
C VAL A 82 9.34 38.04 -23.87
N GLY A 83 8.30 37.76 -24.67
CA GLY A 83 7.34 38.79 -25.07
C GLY A 83 6.56 39.33 -23.88
N THR A 84 5.78 40.39 -24.09
CA THR A 84 4.84 40.88 -23.08
C THR A 84 3.86 39.77 -22.69
N SER A 85 3.90 39.37 -21.42
CA SER A 85 2.95 38.44 -20.83
C SER A 85 1.68 39.19 -20.41
N THR A 86 0.53 38.69 -20.83
CA THR A 86 -0.79 39.17 -20.39
C THR A 86 -1.23 38.38 -19.16
N ASN A 87 -1.64 39.07 -18.11
CA ASN A 87 -2.22 38.43 -16.93
C ASN A 87 -3.63 37.92 -17.29
N ILE A 88 -3.88 36.61 -17.15
CA ILE A 88 -5.22 36.05 -17.30
C ILE A 88 -5.87 36.02 -15.92
N GLY A 89 -6.68 37.04 -15.63
CA GLY A 89 -7.40 37.19 -14.36
C GLY A 89 -8.62 36.28 -14.18
N ALA A 90 -8.98 35.47 -15.19
CA ALA A 90 -10.08 34.51 -15.12
C ALA A 90 -9.99 33.44 -16.22
N GLY A 91 -10.33 32.20 -15.87
CA GLY A 91 -10.53 31.08 -16.78
C GLY A 91 -11.53 30.09 -16.18
N ALA A 92 -12.28 29.39 -17.02
CA ALA A 92 -13.18 28.32 -16.57
C ALA A 92 -12.45 26.98 -16.67
N SER A 93 -12.26 26.29 -15.54
CA SER A 93 -11.92 24.87 -15.56
C SER A 93 -13.04 24.11 -16.26
N LYS A 94 -12.70 23.14 -17.12
CA LYS A 94 -13.68 22.15 -17.55
C LYS A 94 -13.86 21.16 -16.41
N ASP A 95 -15.09 20.92 -16.00
CA ASP A 95 -15.39 19.86 -15.06
C ASP A 95 -14.88 18.53 -15.62
N GLY A 96 -14.18 17.76 -14.78
CA GLY A 96 -13.85 16.38 -15.10
C GLY A 96 -15.12 15.54 -15.21
N LEU A 97 -15.03 14.37 -15.84
CA LEU A 97 -16.13 13.41 -15.79
C LEU A 97 -16.40 13.00 -14.34
N GLY A 98 -17.68 12.94 -13.98
CA GLY A 98 -18.12 12.35 -12.72
C GLY A 98 -17.60 10.92 -12.58
N PHE A 99 -17.30 10.52 -11.35
CA PHE A 99 -16.90 9.17 -11.02
C PHE A 99 -17.84 8.58 -9.98
N ARG A 100 -17.92 7.25 -9.94
CA ARG A 100 -18.63 6.49 -8.92
C ARG A 100 -17.83 5.24 -8.59
N GLY A 101 -17.52 5.03 -7.32
CA GLY A 101 -16.78 3.84 -6.93
C GLY A 101 -16.24 3.88 -5.51
N GLN A 102 -15.53 2.81 -5.16
CA GLN A 102 -14.92 2.58 -3.86
C GLN A 102 -13.46 2.08 -3.98
N ALA A 103 -12.95 1.96 -5.21
CA ALA A 103 -11.55 1.71 -5.48
C ALA A 103 -11.07 2.63 -6.62
N PHE A 104 -9.88 3.20 -6.46
CA PHE A 104 -9.37 4.22 -7.37
C PHE A 104 -7.93 3.90 -7.74
N ILE A 105 -7.63 3.95 -9.04
CA ILE A 105 -6.26 3.87 -9.55
C ILE A 105 -5.81 5.29 -9.87
N ILE A 106 -4.70 5.68 -9.26
CA ILE A 106 -4.07 6.99 -9.40
C ILE A 106 -2.78 6.80 -10.21
N ASP A 107 -2.62 7.59 -11.27
CA ASP A 107 -1.41 7.59 -12.07
C ASP A 107 -0.25 8.27 -11.34
N THR A 108 0.96 8.07 -11.84
CA THR A 108 2.19 8.60 -11.22
C THR A 108 2.23 10.13 -11.17
N ASP A 109 1.45 10.81 -12.01
CA ASP A 109 1.24 12.26 -12.06
C ASP A 109 0.08 12.77 -11.18
N ASN A 110 -0.50 11.89 -10.35
CA ASN A 110 -1.68 12.14 -9.50
C ASN A 110 -2.97 12.46 -10.27
N SER A 111 -3.07 12.06 -11.53
CA SER A 111 -4.37 12.00 -12.21
C SER A 111 -5.12 10.73 -11.83
N LEU A 112 -6.45 10.79 -11.87
CA LEU A 112 -7.30 9.63 -11.64
C LEU A 112 -7.39 8.80 -12.93
N ALA A 113 -6.80 7.61 -12.93
CA ALA A 113 -6.77 6.71 -14.08
C ALA A 113 -8.05 5.87 -14.20
N LEU A 114 -8.57 5.38 -13.07
CA LEU A 114 -9.77 4.55 -13.01
C LEU A 114 -10.51 4.76 -11.69
N ALA A 115 -11.83 4.84 -11.75
CA ALA A 115 -12.71 4.64 -10.61
C ALA A 115 -13.50 3.34 -10.79
N TYR A 116 -13.27 2.37 -9.91
CA TYR A 116 -14.00 1.11 -9.90
C TYR A 116 -15.11 1.15 -8.84
N GLY A 117 -16.33 0.87 -9.30
CA GLY A 117 -17.47 0.61 -8.46
C GLY A 117 -17.98 -0.81 -8.66
N ALA A 118 -18.18 -1.54 -7.57
CA ALA A 118 -18.83 -2.85 -7.63
C ALA A 118 -20.19 -2.73 -8.33
N THR A 119 -20.49 -3.72 -9.18
CA THR A 119 -21.70 -3.73 -10.02
C THR A 119 -22.75 -4.70 -9.50
N GLU A 120 -22.35 -5.56 -8.56
CA GLU A 120 -23.19 -6.52 -7.89
C GLU A 120 -24.22 -5.80 -7.03
N ALA A 121 -25.50 -6.20 -7.17
CA ALA A 121 -26.63 -5.52 -6.53
C ALA A 121 -26.52 -5.44 -5.00
N ASP A 122 -25.83 -6.40 -4.39
CA ASP A 122 -25.58 -6.48 -2.94
C ASP A 122 -24.43 -5.59 -2.45
N CYS A 123 -23.59 -5.08 -3.37
CA CYS A 123 -22.46 -4.19 -3.11
C CYS A 123 -22.69 -2.75 -3.56
N LEU A 124 -23.81 -2.46 -4.24
CA LEU A 124 -24.11 -1.11 -4.70
C LEU A 124 -24.11 -0.17 -3.49
N THR A 125 -23.29 0.89 -3.55
CA THR A 125 -23.07 1.89 -2.48
C THR A 125 -22.23 1.44 -1.28
N ALA A 126 -21.66 0.24 -1.30
CA ALA A 126 -20.81 -0.25 -0.22
C ALA A 126 -19.34 0.15 -0.37
N GLY A 127 -18.65 0.34 0.76
CA GLY A 127 -17.22 0.64 0.81
C GLY A 127 -16.34 -0.59 0.53
N ALA A 128 -15.06 -0.32 0.25
CA ALA A 128 -14.00 -1.31 0.18
C ALA A 128 -12.93 -1.03 1.23
N TYR A 129 -12.38 -2.10 1.82
CA TYR A 129 -11.54 -2.03 3.02
C TYR A 129 -10.15 -2.62 2.84
N ALA A 130 -9.96 -3.42 1.80
CA ALA A 130 -8.66 -3.97 1.43
C ALA A 130 -8.51 -4.05 -0.09
N CYS A 131 -7.28 -3.90 -0.56
CA CYS A 131 -6.94 -4.06 -1.97
C CYS A 131 -5.57 -4.70 -2.14
N SER A 132 -5.36 -5.30 -3.32
CA SER A 132 -4.05 -5.75 -3.75
C SER A 132 -3.97 -5.83 -5.27
N TRP A 133 -2.84 -5.41 -5.83
CA TRP A 133 -2.50 -5.63 -7.22
C TRP A 133 -2.16 -7.10 -7.47
N HIS A 134 -2.59 -7.60 -8.63
CA HIS A 134 -2.01 -8.82 -9.17
C HIS A 134 -0.58 -8.54 -9.64
N SER A 135 0.30 -9.55 -9.54
CA SER A 135 1.73 -9.44 -9.89
C SER A 135 1.99 -9.06 -11.35
N ASP A 136 1.04 -9.34 -12.26
CA ASP A 136 1.11 -8.94 -13.67
C ASP A 136 0.70 -7.48 -13.93
N GLY A 137 0.13 -6.77 -12.94
CA GLY A 137 -0.29 -5.37 -13.04
C GLY A 137 -1.59 -5.12 -13.84
N THR A 138 -2.12 -6.12 -14.54
CA THR A 138 -3.32 -5.98 -15.40
C THR A 138 -4.63 -6.18 -14.64
N LYS A 139 -4.53 -6.65 -13.39
CA LYS A 139 -5.68 -6.97 -12.54
C LYS A 139 -5.42 -6.47 -11.12
N ALA A 140 -6.50 -6.17 -10.42
CA ALA A 140 -6.48 -5.87 -9.01
C ALA A 140 -7.68 -6.50 -8.32
N CYS A 141 -7.54 -6.82 -7.04
CA CYS A 141 -8.62 -7.36 -6.22
C CYS A 141 -8.94 -6.40 -5.09
N VAL A 142 -10.22 -6.32 -4.77
CA VAL A 142 -10.77 -5.45 -3.72
C VAL A 142 -11.73 -6.24 -2.83
N GLY A 143 -11.67 -5.99 -1.53
CA GLY A 143 -12.57 -6.55 -0.52
C GLY A 143 -13.66 -5.54 -0.15
N HIS A 144 -14.91 -5.93 -0.35
CA HIS A 144 -16.11 -5.13 -0.14
C HIS A 144 -16.91 -5.63 1.05
N ILE A 145 -17.65 -4.71 1.68
CA ILE A 145 -18.84 -5.07 2.46
C ILE A 145 -20.03 -5.17 1.50
N MET A 146 -20.96 -6.07 1.79
CA MET A 146 -22.19 -6.27 1.02
C MET A 146 -23.37 -6.52 1.95
N ASN A 147 -24.59 -6.34 1.45
CA ASN A 147 -25.82 -6.78 2.13
C ASN A 147 -26.15 -8.22 1.71
N ASP A 148 -26.00 -9.19 2.61
CA ASP A 148 -26.27 -10.59 2.28
C ASP A 148 -27.74 -10.93 2.48
N SER A 149 -28.42 -11.26 1.38
CA SER A 149 -29.82 -11.67 1.41
C SER A 149 -30.04 -12.99 2.17
N GLU A 150 -29.02 -13.83 2.32
CA GLU A 150 -29.10 -15.10 3.05
C GLU A 150 -29.20 -14.89 4.57
N THR A 151 -28.47 -13.92 5.11
CA THR A 151 -28.40 -13.66 6.56
C THR A 151 -29.19 -12.42 6.99
N GLY A 152 -29.58 -11.57 6.03
CA GLY A 152 -30.24 -10.29 6.30
C GLY A 152 -29.32 -9.23 6.91
N GLY A 153 -28.00 -9.47 6.94
CA GLY A 153 -27.00 -8.62 7.57
C GLY A 153 -25.81 -8.29 6.67
N PRO A 154 -24.89 -7.42 7.14
CA PRO A 154 -23.66 -7.11 6.42
C PRO A 154 -22.78 -8.37 6.31
N ASN A 155 -22.21 -8.58 5.13
CA ASN A 155 -21.27 -9.66 4.83
C ASN A 155 -20.17 -9.13 3.92
N SER A 156 -19.28 -10.01 3.44
CA SER A 156 -18.12 -9.59 2.67
C SER A 156 -18.01 -10.30 1.32
N ARG A 157 -17.40 -9.61 0.37
CA ARG A 157 -17.15 -10.08 -0.99
C ARG A 157 -15.77 -9.64 -1.43
N ILE A 158 -15.13 -10.44 -2.28
CA ILE A 158 -13.96 -10.01 -3.02
C ILE A 158 -14.28 -9.98 -4.51
N THR A 159 -13.77 -8.97 -5.21
CA THR A 159 -13.90 -8.87 -6.66
C THR A 159 -12.54 -8.57 -7.29
N MET A 160 -12.16 -9.43 -8.24
CA MET A 160 -11.02 -9.18 -9.14
C MET A 160 -11.54 -8.44 -10.36
N PHE A 161 -10.88 -7.34 -10.73
CA PHE A 161 -11.24 -6.53 -11.89
C PHE A 161 -10.02 -6.24 -12.76
N ASN A 162 -10.27 -5.99 -14.05
CA ASN A 162 -9.27 -5.53 -14.99
C ASN A 162 -8.97 -4.04 -14.77
N THR A 163 -7.70 -3.68 -14.63
CA THR A 163 -7.27 -2.35 -14.17
C THR A 163 -7.29 -1.28 -15.25
N GLU A 164 -7.49 -1.65 -16.52
CA GLU A 164 -7.64 -0.73 -17.63
C GLU A 164 -9.11 -0.41 -17.93
N THR A 165 -9.98 -1.42 -17.79
CA THR A 165 -11.41 -1.32 -18.19
C THR A 165 -12.37 -1.21 -17.01
N GLY A 166 -11.94 -1.57 -15.80
CA GLY A 166 -12.81 -1.69 -14.62
C GLY A 166 -13.76 -2.89 -14.67
N ALA A 167 -13.68 -3.74 -15.69
CA ALA A 167 -14.56 -4.91 -15.82
C ALA A 167 -14.23 -5.95 -14.75
N ALA A 168 -15.25 -6.43 -14.04
CA ALA A 168 -15.12 -7.56 -13.12
C ALA A 168 -14.73 -8.82 -13.89
N ILE A 169 -13.71 -9.51 -13.41
CA ILE A 169 -13.21 -10.77 -13.95
C ILE A 169 -13.91 -11.93 -13.24
N TRP A 170 -13.94 -11.88 -11.92
CA TRP A 170 -14.71 -12.79 -11.07
C TRP A 170 -15.00 -12.11 -9.73
N THR A 171 -16.02 -12.62 -9.06
CA THR A 171 -16.41 -12.18 -7.72
C THR A 171 -16.78 -13.37 -6.86
N ALA A 172 -16.48 -13.31 -5.56
CA ALA A 172 -16.77 -14.38 -4.61
C ALA A 172 -17.19 -13.84 -3.25
N LYS A 173 -18.21 -14.47 -2.63
CA LYS A 173 -18.58 -14.22 -1.24
C LYS A 173 -17.49 -14.74 -0.30
N VAL A 174 -17.22 -14.00 0.78
CA VAL A 174 -16.35 -14.42 1.89
C VAL A 174 -17.25 -14.68 3.08
N GLN A 175 -17.49 -15.96 3.37
CA GLN A 175 -18.47 -16.38 4.38
C GLN A 175 -17.85 -17.39 5.33
N GLY A 176 -18.30 -17.39 6.58
CA GLY A 176 -17.89 -18.36 7.60
C GLY A 176 -18.43 -19.76 7.29
N ARG A 177 -17.96 -20.40 6.22
CA ARG A 177 -18.26 -21.79 5.85
C ARG A 177 -17.11 -22.42 5.06
N PRO A 178 -16.95 -23.76 5.10
CA PRO A 178 -16.13 -24.44 4.09
C PRO A 178 -16.77 -24.32 2.70
N PRO A 179 -16.00 -24.57 1.62
CA PRO A 179 -16.53 -24.62 0.25
C PRO A 179 -17.77 -25.50 0.14
N GLY A 180 -18.86 -24.96 -0.40
CA GLY A 180 -20.14 -25.67 -0.55
C GLY A 180 -20.85 -26.08 0.75
N GLY A 181 -20.29 -25.77 1.92
CA GLY A 181 -20.86 -26.15 3.21
C GLY A 181 -21.93 -25.20 3.75
N PRO A 182 -22.57 -25.56 4.88
CA PRO A 182 -23.46 -24.67 5.60
C PRO A 182 -22.66 -23.52 6.27
N LEU A 183 -23.32 -22.39 6.47
CA LEU A 183 -22.81 -21.28 7.29
C LEU A 183 -22.64 -21.74 8.75
N ASP A 184 -21.54 -21.30 9.38
CA ASP A 184 -21.29 -21.50 10.80
C ASP A 184 -22.38 -20.81 11.63
N VAL A 185 -22.76 -21.42 12.76
CA VAL A 185 -23.76 -20.89 13.69
C VAL A 185 -23.08 -20.57 15.04
N PRO A 186 -23.32 -19.38 15.63
CA PRO A 186 -24.15 -18.28 15.12
C PRO A 186 -23.53 -17.61 13.88
N TYR A 187 -24.38 -17.06 13.01
CA TYR A 187 -23.91 -16.33 11.83
C TYR A 187 -23.11 -15.11 12.28
N ALA A 188 -21.83 -15.08 11.94
CA ALA A 188 -20.96 -13.94 12.18
C ALA A 188 -20.64 -13.24 10.85
N THR A 189 -20.75 -11.92 10.82
CA THR A 189 -20.21 -11.10 9.73
C THR A 189 -18.69 -11.29 9.67
N VAL A 190 -18.18 -11.63 8.50
CA VAL A 190 -16.75 -11.89 8.30
C VAL A 190 -16.12 -10.64 7.71
N TYR A 191 -15.59 -9.75 8.54
CA TYR A 191 -14.94 -8.52 8.07
C TYR A 191 -13.57 -8.82 7.43
N ILE A 192 -13.29 -8.22 6.26
CA ILE A 192 -12.03 -8.42 5.53
C ILE A 192 -10.97 -7.43 6.06
N ASN A 193 -9.96 -7.96 6.74
CA ASN A 193 -8.80 -7.19 7.19
C ASN A 193 -7.77 -7.01 6.08
N ALA A 194 -7.57 -8.03 5.24
CA ALA A 194 -6.63 -7.94 4.12
C ALA A 194 -7.02 -8.84 2.94
N VAL A 195 -6.66 -8.41 1.74
CA VAL A 195 -6.68 -9.19 0.50
C VAL A 195 -5.28 -9.16 -0.09
N ARG A 196 -4.79 -10.31 -0.55
CA ARG A 196 -3.46 -10.46 -1.14
C ARG A 196 -3.52 -11.32 -2.38
N VAL A 197 -3.20 -10.72 -3.52
CA VAL A 197 -3.28 -11.37 -4.80
C VAL A 197 -1.89 -11.86 -5.21
N TYR A 198 -1.79 -13.16 -5.46
CA TYR A 198 -0.62 -13.78 -6.07
C TYR A 198 -1.04 -14.58 -7.31
N THR A 199 -0.06 -15.02 -8.10
CA THR A 199 -0.29 -15.68 -9.39
C THR A 199 -1.24 -16.88 -9.30
N THR A 200 -1.07 -17.74 -8.29
CA THR A 200 -1.87 -18.97 -8.14
C THR A 200 -3.06 -18.78 -7.20
N PHE A 201 -2.84 -18.09 -6.08
CA PHE A 201 -3.80 -17.96 -5.01
C PHE A 201 -4.06 -16.50 -4.64
N THR A 202 -5.32 -16.21 -4.35
CA THR A 202 -5.74 -14.98 -3.69
C THR A 202 -6.11 -15.33 -2.26
N TYR A 203 -5.45 -14.69 -1.30
CA TYR A 203 -5.67 -14.90 0.12
C TYR A 203 -6.52 -13.77 0.69
N VAL A 204 -7.46 -14.13 1.56
CA VAL A 204 -8.29 -13.17 2.30
C VAL A 204 -8.15 -13.45 3.79
N CYS A 205 -7.75 -12.44 4.55
CA CYS A 205 -7.67 -12.47 6.00
C CYS A 205 -8.98 -11.90 6.55
N ALA A 206 -9.78 -12.74 7.20
CA ALA A 206 -11.09 -12.31 7.64
C ALA A 206 -11.62 -13.21 8.77
N GLY A 207 -12.03 -12.59 9.89
CA GLY A 207 -12.35 -13.33 11.13
C GLY A 207 -11.21 -14.27 11.54
N PRO A 208 -11.47 -15.43 12.15
CA PRO A 208 -10.43 -16.38 12.58
C PRO A 208 -9.77 -17.16 11.44
N TRP A 209 -10.01 -16.80 10.17
CA TRP A 209 -9.60 -17.60 9.02
C TRP A 209 -8.71 -16.86 8.02
N VAL A 210 -7.86 -17.65 7.37
CA VAL A 210 -7.33 -17.33 6.03
C VAL A 210 -8.16 -18.11 5.01
N PHE A 211 -8.84 -17.38 4.12
CA PHE A 211 -9.53 -17.96 2.98
C PHE A 211 -8.59 -18.02 1.78
N VAL A 212 -8.64 -19.13 1.04
CA VAL A 212 -7.83 -19.35 -0.15
C VAL A 212 -8.76 -19.49 -1.36
N TYR A 213 -8.56 -18.60 -2.32
CA TYR A 213 -9.24 -18.62 -3.61
C TYR A 213 -8.22 -18.89 -4.71
N ARG A 214 -8.64 -19.56 -5.78
CA ARG A 214 -7.83 -19.67 -6.98
C ARG A 214 -7.87 -18.35 -7.74
N THR A 215 -6.71 -17.78 -8.06
CA THR A 215 -6.64 -16.43 -8.67
C THR A 215 -7.23 -16.38 -10.07
N SER A 216 -7.17 -17.48 -10.83
CA SER A 216 -7.60 -17.50 -12.24
C SER A 216 -9.11 -17.34 -12.43
N ASP A 217 -9.91 -17.83 -11.48
CA ASP A 217 -11.38 -17.95 -11.64
C ASP A 217 -12.18 -17.60 -10.37
N GLY A 218 -11.52 -17.29 -9.25
CA GLY A 218 -12.19 -16.96 -8.00
C GLY A 218 -12.79 -18.18 -7.28
N ALA A 219 -12.44 -19.41 -7.66
CA ALA A 219 -12.95 -20.61 -7.00
C ALA A 219 -12.49 -20.64 -5.52
N TYR A 220 -13.46 -20.74 -4.60
CA TYR A 220 -13.18 -20.87 -3.17
C TYR A 220 -12.65 -22.27 -2.86
N LEU A 221 -11.38 -22.36 -2.48
CA LEU A 221 -10.70 -23.65 -2.33
C LEU A 221 -10.76 -24.19 -0.92
N LYS A 222 -10.45 -23.36 0.08
CA LYS A 222 -10.39 -23.75 1.49
C LYS A 222 -10.26 -22.55 2.40
N ARG A 223 -10.63 -22.72 3.67
CA ARG A 223 -10.26 -21.80 4.76
C ARG A 223 -9.45 -22.51 5.84
N TYR A 224 -8.56 -21.78 6.48
CA TYR A 224 -7.68 -22.27 7.55
C TYR A 224 -7.95 -21.50 8.83
N ASN A 225 -8.33 -22.19 9.90
CA ASN A 225 -8.62 -21.61 11.22
C ASN A 225 -7.39 -21.53 12.15
N ILE A 226 -6.18 -21.70 11.60
CA ILE A 226 -4.92 -21.66 12.35
C ILE A 226 -4.95 -22.57 13.58
N ASN A 227 -5.45 -23.81 13.42
CA ASN A 227 -5.60 -24.79 14.50
C ASN A 227 -6.39 -24.27 15.73
N GLY A 228 -7.31 -23.33 15.52
CA GLY A 228 -8.11 -22.72 16.59
C GLY A 228 -7.36 -21.67 17.42
N TRP A 229 -6.13 -21.29 17.04
CA TRP A 229 -5.34 -20.29 17.76
C TRP A 229 -5.72 -18.85 17.43
N SER A 230 -6.36 -18.63 16.29
CA SER A 230 -6.75 -17.30 15.84
C SER A 230 -8.15 -16.96 16.29
N TRP A 231 -8.30 -15.78 16.87
CA TRP A 231 -9.59 -15.10 16.91
C TRP A 231 -9.81 -14.29 15.63
N GLU A 232 -8.77 -13.58 15.19
CA GLU A 232 -8.84 -12.71 14.03
C GLU A 232 -7.52 -12.68 13.28
N VAL A 233 -7.57 -12.95 11.99
CA VAL A 233 -6.44 -12.84 11.09
C VAL A 233 -6.36 -11.42 10.56
N GLN A 234 -5.21 -10.79 10.76
CA GLN A 234 -4.99 -9.37 10.52
C GLN A 234 -4.43 -9.13 9.11
N ASP A 235 -3.40 -9.87 8.74
CA ASP A 235 -2.80 -9.80 7.41
C ASP A 235 -2.05 -11.10 7.08
N CYS A 236 -1.76 -11.31 5.80
CA CYS A 236 -0.87 -12.36 5.34
C CYS A 236 0.04 -11.85 4.21
N ARG A 237 1.20 -12.46 4.03
CA ARG A 237 2.14 -12.12 2.95
C ARG A 237 2.92 -13.36 2.53
N VAL A 238 3.01 -13.60 1.23
CA VAL A 238 3.90 -14.64 0.68
C VAL A 238 5.34 -14.14 0.74
N ARG A 239 6.21 -14.97 1.28
CA ARG A 239 7.66 -14.78 1.31
C ARG A 239 8.32 -15.27 0.03
N PRO A 240 9.54 -14.78 -0.28
CA PRO A 240 10.31 -15.22 -1.45
C PRO A 240 10.55 -16.74 -1.52
N ASP A 241 10.53 -17.43 -0.38
CA ASP A 241 10.70 -18.88 -0.28
C ASP A 241 9.40 -19.69 -0.45
N ASN A 242 8.34 -19.05 -0.98
CA ASN A 242 7.03 -19.66 -1.22
C ASN A 242 6.36 -20.19 0.07
N THR A 243 6.59 -19.51 1.18
CA THR A 243 5.82 -19.68 2.41
C THR A 243 4.88 -18.50 2.62
N LEU A 244 3.72 -18.74 3.23
CA LEU A 244 2.76 -17.70 3.58
C LEU A 244 2.89 -17.38 5.07
N ALA A 245 3.31 -16.17 5.38
CA ALA A 245 3.25 -15.61 6.73
C ALA A 245 1.84 -15.09 6.99
N VAL A 246 1.29 -15.37 8.17
CA VAL A 246 -0.06 -14.98 8.57
C VAL A 246 -0.01 -14.39 9.97
N LEU A 247 -0.29 -13.10 10.08
CA LEU A 247 -0.37 -12.38 11.35
C LEU A 247 -1.78 -12.50 11.91
N PHE A 248 -1.91 -12.86 13.19
CA PHE A 248 -3.21 -13.01 13.81
C PHE A 248 -3.23 -12.58 15.27
N LEU A 249 -4.39 -12.07 15.67
CA LEU A 249 -4.81 -11.91 17.05
C LEU A 249 -5.18 -13.29 17.61
N GLY A 250 -4.53 -13.66 18.71
CA GLY A 250 -4.76 -14.93 19.38
C GLY A 250 -6.18 -15.08 19.94
N THR A 251 -6.57 -16.30 20.29
CA THR A 251 -7.85 -16.55 20.96
C THR A 251 -7.73 -16.41 22.49
N GLY A 252 -8.76 -15.87 23.14
CA GLY A 252 -8.86 -15.86 24.60
C GLY A 252 -9.17 -17.25 25.19
N VAL A 253 -9.75 -18.17 24.41
CA VAL A 253 -10.37 -19.41 24.91
C VAL A 253 -9.57 -20.70 24.62
N ALA A 254 -8.31 -20.60 24.22
CA ALA A 254 -7.47 -21.79 24.06
C ALA A 254 -7.15 -22.44 25.42
N THR A 255 -7.02 -23.77 25.43
CA THR A 255 -6.64 -24.54 26.62
C THR A 255 -5.15 -24.34 26.92
N GLY A 256 -4.81 -23.92 28.14
CA GLY A 256 -3.42 -23.73 28.55
C GLY A 256 -3.26 -22.87 29.81
N PRO A 257 -2.02 -22.58 30.24
CA PRO A 257 -1.71 -21.78 31.42
C PRO A 257 -2.04 -20.28 31.28
N VAL A 258 -2.31 -19.79 30.07
CA VAL A 258 -2.81 -18.42 29.87
C VAL A 258 -4.27 -18.39 30.31
N THR A 259 -4.51 -17.77 31.46
CA THR A 259 -5.80 -17.80 32.19
C THR A 259 -6.48 -16.44 32.30
N ALA A 260 -6.02 -15.43 31.54
CA ALA A 260 -6.67 -14.12 31.49
C ALA A 260 -8.17 -14.25 31.22
N GLY A 261 -8.97 -13.77 32.17
CA GLY A 261 -10.44 -13.82 32.15
C GLY A 261 -11.04 -12.73 31.26
N SER A 262 -10.27 -11.71 30.91
CA SER A 262 -10.62 -10.78 29.84
C SER A 262 -10.16 -11.32 28.48
N TYR A 263 -11.11 -11.33 27.53
CA TYR A 263 -10.88 -11.70 26.14
C TYR A 263 -9.64 -11.03 25.53
N THR A 264 -9.37 -9.78 25.93
CA THR A 264 -8.29 -8.94 25.40
C THR A 264 -6.90 -9.38 25.85
N ALA A 265 -6.67 -9.60 27.15
CA ALA A 265 -5.31 -9.90 27.63
C ALA A 265 -4.81 -11.28 27.16
N GLY A 266 -5.67 -12.30 27.21
CA GLY A 266 -5.33 -13.64 26.73
C GLY A 266 -5.10 -13.70 25.22
N ALA A 267 -5.95 -13.02 24.44
CA ALA A 267 -5.80 -12.91 22.98
C ALA A 267 -4.50 -12.21 22.57
N TYR A 268 -4.17 -11.09 23.22
CA TYR A 268 -2.92 -10.35 22.96
C TYR A 268 -1.68 -11.16 23.37
N PHE A 269 -1.77 -11.95 24.44
CA PHE A 269 -0.69 -12.84 24.84
C PHE A 269 -0.48 -14.01 23.86
N ARG A 270 -1.55 -14.51 23.24
CA ARG A 270 -1.49 -15.61 22.24
C ARG A 270 -1.31 -15.14 20.80
N SER A 271 -1.21 -13.84 20.57
CA SER A 271 -1.00 -13.27 19.23
C SER A 271 0.35 -13.69 18.67
N ALA A 272 0.36 -14.00 17.37
CA ALA A 272 1.51 -14.64 16.75
C ALA A 272 1.53 -14.44 15.23
N VAL A 273 2.63 -14.89 14.62
CA VAL A 273 2.73 -15.15 13.19
C VAL A 273 2.72 -16.66 12.96
N ALA A 274 1.78 -17.15 12.15
CA ALA A 274 1.80 -18.51 11.62
C ALA A 274 2.55 -18.53 10.28
N LEU A 275 3.21 -19.65 9.98
CA LEU A 275 3.88 -19.86 8.70
C LEU A 275 3.31 -21.12 8.03
N TYR A 276 2.91 -20.97 6.77
CA TYR A 276 2.42 -22.07 5.95
C TYR A 276 3.35 -22.31 4.78
N ARG A 277 3.60 -23.58 4.45
CA ARG A 277 4.09 -23.94 3.12
C ARG A 277 2.95 -23.79 2.12
N VAL A 278 3.21 -23.11 1.00
CA VAL A 278 2.25 -22.98 -0.10
C VAL A 278 2.43 -24.17 -1.05
N ASN A 279 1.40 -24.98 -1.18
CA ASN A 279 1.35 -26.14 -2.09
C ASN A 279 0.66 -25.73 -3.39
N SER A 280 1.00 -26.38 -4.51
CA SER A 280 0.39 -26.11 -5.82
C SER A 280 -1.03 -26.69 -6.00
N ASP A 281 -1.63 -27.21 -4.94
CA ASP A 281 -2.96 -27.81 -4.99
C ASP A 281 -4.04 -26.72 -5.12
N THR A 282 -4.68 -26.69 -6.29
CA THR A 282 -5.73 -25.72 -6.60
C THR A 282 -7.13 -26.33 -6.55
N THR A 283 -7.28 -27.56 -6.04
CA THR A 283 -8.58 -28.24 -5.98
C THR A 283 -9.46 -27.72 -4.83
N VAL A 284 -10.78 -27.74 -5.02
CA VAL A 284 -11.75 -27.40 -3.96
C VAL A 284 -11.63 -28.45 -2.85
N ASP A 285 -11.56 -27.99 -1.60
CA ASP A 285 -11.28 -28.77 -0.39
C ASP A 285 -9.91 -29.48 -0.35
N GLY A 286 -9.04 -29.19 -1.32
CA GLY A 286 -7.66 -29.66 -1.38
C GLY A 286 -6.76 -29.15 -0.23
N THR A 287 -5.45 -29.20 -0.42
CA THR A 287 -4.47 -28.76 0.58
C THR A 287 -3.56 -27.67 0.01
N PRO A 288 -4.06 -26.47 -0.31
CA PRO A 288 -3.24 -25.36 -0.82
C PRO A 288 -2.19 -24.88 0.20
N LEU A 289 -2.44 -25.03 1.50
CA LEU A 289 -1.52 -24.63 2.57
C LEU A 289 -1.29 -25.77 3.57
N THR A 290 -0.04 -25.90 4.04
CA THR A 290 0.35 -26.80 5.14
C THR A 290 1.05 -25.99 6.24
N LEU A 291 0.50 -25.99 7.46
CA LEU A 291 1.09 -25.30 8.60
C LEU A 291 2.46 -25.92 8.94
N ILE A 292 3.46 -25.07 9.19
CA ILE A 292 4.81 -25.50 9.60
C ILE A 292 5.22 -24.80 10.88
N GLN A 293 6.19 -25.39 11.59
CA GLN A 293 6.78 -24.77 12.78
C GLN A 293 7.49 -23.47 12.42
N TYR A 294 7.15 -22.39 13.13
CA TYR A 294 7.77 -21.09 12.98
C TYR A 294 8.34 -20.61 14.32
N GLY A 295 9.67 -20.46 14.37
CA GLY A 295 10.43 -20.20 15.58
C GLY A 295 10.46 -21.36 16.56
N ALA A 296 11.36 -21.27 17.54
CA ALA A 296 11.41 -22.19 18.67
C ALA A 296 10.25 -21.92 19.63
N LYS A 297 9.64 -22.96 20.20
CA LYS A 297 8.66 -22.83 21.29
C LYS A 297 9.37 -22.58 22.62
N LEU A 298 8.63 -22.14 23.63
CA LEU A 298 9.14 -22.22 25.01
C LEU A 298 9.42 -23.68 25.42
N SER A 299 10.25 -23.85 26.44
CA SER A 299 10.42 -25.15 27.09
C SER A 299 9.10 -25.60 27.71
N ALA A 300 8.81 -26.90 27.71
CA ALA A 300 7.63 -27.46 28.38
C ALA A 300 7.61 -27.20 29.90
N SER A 301 8.74 -26.80 30.49
CA SER A 301 8.85 -26.38 31.90
C SER A 301 8.52 -24.92 32.14
N ASP A 302 8.34 -24.10 31.09
CA ASP A 302 7.99 -22.69 31.24
C ASP A 302 6.54 -22.54 31.71
N PRO A 303 6.25 -21.68 32.71
CA PRO A 303 4.89 -21.51 33.23
C PRO A 303 3.88 -21.02 32.19
N ASN A 304 4.33 -20.39 31.09
CA ASN A 304 3.48 -19.89 30.02
C ASN A 304 3.48 -20.79 28.77
N TYR A 305 4.05 -21.99 28.86
CA TYR A 305 4.13 -22.93 27.74
C TYR A 305 2.74 -23.38 27.26
N GLU A 306 2.50 -23.26 25.96
CA GLU A 306 1.37 -23.84 25.25
C GLU A 306 1.92 -24.51 23.99
N ASP A 307 1.44 -25.70 23.64
CA ASP A 307 1.93 -26.37 22.43
C ASP A 307 1.34 -25.72 21.17
N HIS A 308 2.20 -25.06 20.38
CA HIS A 308 1.81 -24.35 19.15
C HIS A 308 2.88 -24.39 18.06
N ALA A 309 2.49 -24.16 16.81
CA ALA A 309 3.42 -24.10 15.67
C ALA A 309 3.88 -22.68 15.31
N HIS A 310 3.44 -21.67 16.07
CA HIS A 310 3.55 -20.27 15.67
C HIS A 310 4.74 -19.55 16.31
N PHE A 311 5.19 -18.45 15.69
CA PHE A 311 6.08 -17.49 16.33
C PHE A 311 5.24 -16.60 17.23
N ARG A 312 5.04 -17.05 18.47
CA ARG A 312 4.20 -16.36 19.46
C ARG A 312 4.95 -15.14 20.00
N LEU A 313 4.39 -13.95 19.79
CA LEU A 313 5.08 -12.68 20.07
C LEU A 313 5.47 -12.58 21.55
N SER A 314 4.59 -13.02 22.44
CA SER A 314 4.81 -12.96 23.89
C SER A 314 5.99 -13.81 24.39
N GLU A 315 6.49 -14.75 23.59
CA GLU A 315 7.66 -15.55 23.92
C GLU A 315 8.98 -14.89 23.49
N LYS A 316 8.91 -13.87 22.64
CA LYS A 316 10.06 -13.38 21.84
C LYS A 316 10.38 -11.91 22.09
N LEU A 317 9.39 -11.09 22.41
CA LEU A 317 9.59 -9.67 22.73
C LEU A 317 10.42 -9.51 24.02
N ASN A 318 11.32 -8.53 24.07
CA ASN A 318 12.21 -8.31 25.22
C ASN A 318 11.53 -7.47 26.31
N ARG A 319 10.62 -6.57 25.94
CA ARG A 319 9.83 -5.77 26.90
C ARG A 319 8.92 -6.64 27.78
N THR A 320 8.44 -6.09 28.89
CA THR A 320 7.43 -6.75 29.74
C THR A 320 6.33 -5.79 30.20
N PRO A 321 5.05 -6.23 30.23
CA PRO A 321 4.54 -7.52 29.77
C PRO A 321 4.65 -7.70 28.24
N ARG A 322 4.48 -8.94 27.76
CA ARG A 322 4.94 -9.34 26.41
C ARG A 322 3.85 -9.51 25.35
N GLY A 323 2.58 -9.53 25.69
CA GLY A 323 1.48 -9.59 24.72
C GLY A 323 1.51 -8.41 23.74
N MET A 324 0.83 -8.53 22.62
CA MET A 324 0.65 -7.44 21.65
C MET A 324 -0.64 -7.71 20.90
N ALA A 325 -1.48 -6.70 20.70
CA ALA A 325 -2.52 -6.75 19.69
C ALA A 325 -1.88 -6.36 18.34
N PRO A 326 -1.76 -7.29 17.38
CA PRO A 326 -1.04 -7.03 16.13
C PRO A 326 -2.00 -6.49 15.06
N PHE A 327 -1.49 -5.64 14.16
CA PHE A 327 -2.27 -5.04 13.07
C PHE A 327 -1.50 -4.92 11.76
N GLY A 328 -0.19 -4.62 11.82
CA GLY A 328 0.64 -4.45 10.62
C GLY A 328 1.52 -5.66 10.34
N LEU A 329 1.61 -6.08 9.07
CA LEU A 329 2.53 -7.11 8.58
C LEU A 329 3.21 -6.64 7.28
N ALA A 330 4.52 -6.84 7.18
CA ALA A 330 5.26 -6.67 5.94
C ALA A 330 6.32 -7.77 5.80
N VAL A 331 6.70 -8.06 4.55
CA VAL A 331 7.75 -9.04 4.22
C VAL A 331 8.72 -8.40 3.25
N ASP A 332 10.02 -8.55 3.52
CA ASP A 332 11.07 -8.04 2.63
C ASP A 332 11.52 -9.09 1.59
N SER A 333 12.38 -8.66 0.67
CA SER A 333 12.95 -9.51 -0.39
C SER A 333 13.85 -10.63 0.12
N THR A 334 14.25 -10.60 1.39
CA THR A 334 15.05 -11.66 2.04
C THR A 334 14.17 -12.66 2.79
N GLY A 335 12.87 -12.38 2.94
CA GLY A 335 11.92 -13.19 3.69
C GLY A 335 11.85 -12.84 5.18
N ARG A 336 12.48 -11.74 5.63
CA ARG A 336 12.24 -11.20 6.98
C ARG A 336 10.84 -10.64 7.06
N ILE A 337 10.29 -10.67 8.27
CA ILE A 337 8.92 -10.26 8.54
C ILE A 337 8.95 -9.10 9.53
N ALA A 338 8.33 -7.97 9.19
CA ALA A 338 8.02 -6.94 10.16
C ALA A 338 6.59 -7.13 10.65
N PHE A 339 6.39 -7.03 11.96
CA PHE A 339 5.06 -6.99 12.59
C PHE A 339 4.95 -5.75 13.45
N GLY A 340 3.73 -5.25 13.63
CA GLY A 340 3.48 -4.06 14.44
C GLY A 340 2.07 -4.01 15.01
N GLY A 341 1.92 -3.25 16.08
CA GLY A 341 0.68 -3.19 16.85
C GLY A 341 0.81 -2.34 18.11
N THR A 342 0.06 -2.72 19.14
CA THR A 342 0.04 -2.01 20.44
C THR A 342 1.40 -2.00 21.12
N ASN A 343 1.69 -0.92 21.84
CA ASN A 343 3.02 -0.64 22.36
C ASN A 343 3.45 -1.53 23.52
N THR A 344 3.04 -1.24 24.76
CA THR A 344 3.33 -2.11 25.88
C THR A 344 2.44 -3.34 25.81
N GLY A 345 2.92 -4.43 26.38
CA GLY A 345 2.24 -5.70 26.28
C GLY A 345 1.31 -6.01 27.42
N PHE A 346 0.65 -7.15 27.26
CA PHE A 346 -0.25 -7.77 28.21
C PHE A 346 0.39 -9.05 28.75
N GLY A 347 0.13 -9.44 29.99
CA GLY A 347 0.61 -10.71 30.51
C GLY A 347 -0.36 -11.87 30.30
N PRO A 348 0.01 -13.07 30.76
CA PRO A 348 -0.79 -14.29 30.59
C PRO A 348 -2.04 -14.33 31.49
N THR A 349 -2.18 -13.37 32.41
CA THR A 349 -3.29 -13.20 33.34
C THR A 349 -3.68 -11.73 33.44
N ASP A 350 -4.91 -11.44 33.87
CA ASP A 350 -5.36 -10.05 34.09
C ASP A 350 -4.58 -9.36 35.24
N ALA A 351 -3.85 -10.11 36.07
CA ALA A 351 -3.00 -9.58 37.13
C ALA A 351 -1.66 -9.02 36.60
N THR A 352 -1.39 -9.13 35.30
CA THR A 352 -0.16 -8.64 34.66
C THR A 352 -0.52 -7.63 33.56
N PRO A 353 -1.07 -6.46 33.93
CA PRO A 353 -1.56 -5.47 32.99
C PRO A 353 -0.41 -4.71 32.31
N PRO A 354 -0.69 -4.01 31.20
CA PRO A 354 0.27 -3.12 30.56
C PRO A 354 0.64 -1.93 31.48
N ASP A 355 1.64 -2.10 32.34
CA ASP A 355 2.06 -1.08 33.32
C ASP A 355 3.25 -0.22 32.87
N GLY A 356 3.82 -0.56 31.70
CA GLY A 356 4.94 0.17 31.09
C GLY A 356 6.29 0.01 31.79
N THR A 357 6.38 -0.80 32.84
CA THR A 357 7.60 -0.94 33.66
C THR A 357 8.73 -1.62 32.91
N GLY A 358 8.41 -2.54 31.99
CA GLY A 358 9.38 -3.24 31.15
C GLY A 358 9.63 -2.59 29.78
N GLY A 359 9.24 -1.33 29.60
CA GLY A 359 9.47 -0.59 28.36
C GLY A 359 8.39 -0.77 27.28
N TYR A 360 8.63 -0.18 26.11
CA TYR A 360 7.65 -0.05 25.02
C TYR A 360 8.28 -0.47 23.70
N SER A 361 7.51 -1.13 22.84
CA SER A 361 7.87 -1.40 21.45
C SER A 361 6.60 -1.59 20.63
N THR A 362 6.54 -0.98 19.45
CA THR A 362 5.37 -1.06 18.55
C THR A 362 5.65 -1.85 17.29
N VAL A 363 6.93 -2.10 16.98
CA VAL A 363 7.39 -2.78 15.76
C VAL A 363 8.46 -3.79 16.13
N GLY A 364 8.42 -4.97 15.51
CA GLY A 364 9.52 -5.93 15.57
C GLY A 364 9.78 -6.58 14.23
N VAL A 365 11.00 -7.10 14.05
CA VAL A 365 11.39 -7.84 12.86
C VAL A 365 11.83 -9.25 13.22
N ILE A 366 11.28 -10.22 12.50
CA ILE A 366 11.60 -11.65 12.61
C ILE A 366 12.53 -12.02 11.46
N SER A 367 13.53 -12.85 11.75
CA SER A 367 14.46 -13.37 10.74
C SER A 367 13.74 -14.26 9.72
N ALA A 368 14.35 -14.42 8.55
CA ALA A 368 13.84 -15.24 7.45
C ALA A 368 13.89 -16.76 7.70
N GLY A 369 14.27 -17.23 8.90
CA GLY A 369 14.22 -18.65 9.23
C GLY A 369 12.79 -19.21 9.18
N SER A 370 12.64 -20.53 9.29
CA SER A 370 11.36 -21.17 9.62
C SER A 370 11.36 -21.60 11.09
N SER A 371 11.76 -22.83 11.41
CA SER A 371 11.91 -23.29 12.81
C SER A 371 13.00 -22.55 13.58
N THR A 372 13.98 -21.96 12.89
CA THR A 372 15.07 -21.16 13.46
C THR A 372 14.78 -19.66 13.48
N ALA A 373 13.57 -19.25 13.11
CA ALA A 373 13.18 -17.84 13.14
C ALA A 373 13.34 -17.26 14.55
N ALA A 374 13.88 -16.04 14.62
CA ALA A 374 14.16 -15.33 15.86
C ALA A 374 13.82 -13.85 15.70
N LEU A 375 13.54 -13.19 16.82
CA LEU A 375 13.43 -11.73 16.85
C LEU A 375 14.81 -11.14 16.56
N VAL A 376 14.90 -10.31 15.52
CA VAL A 376 16.12 -9.59 15.14
C VAL A 376 16.25 -8.33 15.98
N TRP A 377 15.16 -7.56 16.05
CA TRP A 377 15.05 -6.36 16.88
C TRP A 377 13.58 -6.02 17.13
N GLU A 378 13.34 -5.18 18.12
CA GLU A 378 12.09 -4.47 18.34
C GLU A 378 12.38 -2.97 18.58
N GLY A 379 11.45 -2.10 18.19
CA GLY A 379 11.58 -0.65 18.30
C GLY A 379 10.25 0.03 18.63
N ASP A 380 10.33 1.17 19.30
CA ASP A 380 9.18 2.01 19.64
C ASP A 380 9.08 3.20 18.68
N THR A 381 7.85 3.49 18.22
CA THR A 381 7.53 4.65 17.37
C THR A 381 7.25 5.91 18.19
N LEU A 382 7.89 6.02 19.37
CA LEU A 382 7.57 7.01 20.39
C LEU A 382 6.07 7.02 20.70
N SER A 383 5.50 5.82 20.86
CA SER A 383 4.07 5.59 20.98
C SER A 383 3.43 6.31 22.17
N ARG A 384 2.11 6.52 22.10
CA ARG A 384 1.33 7.13 23.19
C ARG A 384 1.41 6.28 24.45
N ARG A 385 1.47 6.91 25.62
CA ARG A 385 1.58 6.23 26.92
C ARG A 385 0.45 6.72 27.80
N ASP A 386 -0.77 6.37 27.40
CA ASP A 386 -1.97 6.93 28.01
C ASP A 386 -2.39 6.05 29.19
N ASN A 387 -2.54 6.66 30.37
CA ASN A 387 -3.06 5.99 31.56
C ASN A 387 -4.59 6.05 31.56
N TRP A 388 -5.21 5.05 30.92
CA TRP A 388 -6.65 5.03 30.77
C TRP A 388 -7.36 4.81 32.11
N LEU A 389 -8.33 5.66 32.39
CA LEU A 389 -9.13 5.66 33.63
C LEU A 389 -8.29 5.74 34.94
N ALA A 390 -7.07 6.29 34.88
CA ALA A 390 -6.15 6.38 36.02
C ALA A 390 -5.87 5.03 36.70
N THR A 391 -5.98 3.93 35.96
CA THR A 391 -5.75 2.55 36.42
C THR A 391 -4.29 2.24 36.75
N GLY A 392 -3.36 3.07 36.26
CA GLY A 392 -1.92 2.78 36.26
C GLY A 392 -1.50 1.93 35.06
N TRP A 393 -2.42 1.69 34.12
CA TRP A 393 -2.16 0.93 32.91
C TRP A 393 -1.91 1.88 31.74
N TYR A 394 -0.68 1.84 31.23
CA TYR A 394 -0.25 2.68 30.13
C TYR A 394 -0.40 1.88 28.84
N ASN A 395 -1.15 2.34 27.85
CA ASN A 395 -1.20 1.68 26.54
C ASN A 395 -1.56 2.70 25.45
N ASP A 396 -1.28 2.38 24.18
CA ASP A 396 -1.64 3.20 23.04
C ASP A 396 -3.04 2.89 22.46
N ILE A 397 -3.78 1.98 23.08
CA ILE A 397 -5.23 1.76 22.88
C ILE A 397 -6.00 1.99 24.19
N PRO A 398 -7.28 2.40 24.14
CA PRO A 398 -8.07 2.68 25.33
C PRO A 398 -8.64 1.46 26.03
N TYR A 399 -8.89 1.65 27.33
CA TYR A 399 -9.58 0.70 28.18
C TYR A 399 -11.05 1.11 28.38
N ASN A 400 -11.97 0.20 28.08
CA ASN A 400 -13.40 0.32 28.35
C ASN A 400 -13.81 -0.68 29.44
N ALA A 401 -14.42 -0.19 30.53
CA ALA A 401 -14.80 -1.03 31.67
C ALA A 401 -15.83 -2.15 31.34
N GLY A 402 -16.65 -1.97 30.29
CA GLY A 402 -17.64 -2.96 29.85
C GLY A 402 -17.12 -3.95 28.79
N PHE A 403 -16.06 -3.60 28.07
CA PHE A 403 -15.56 -4.35 26.90
C PHE A 403 -14.07 -4.70 26.96
N GLY A 404 -13.36 -4.29 28.01
CA GLY A 404 -11.91 -4.45 28.12
C GLY A 404 -11.14 -3.44 27.27
N TRP A 405 -9.93 -3.80 26.87
CA TRP A 405 -9.13 -2.99 25.94
C TRP A 405 -9.71 -3.05 24.54
N ILE A 406 -10.16 -1.92 24.01
CA ILE A 406 -10.86 -1.86 22.71
C ILE A 406 -10.00 -1.16 21.67
N SER A 407 -9.99 -1.70 20.46
CA SER A 407 -9.29 -1.15 19.31
C SER A 407 -10.28 -0.70 18.23
N GLU A 408 -11.18 0.22 18.55
CA GLU A 408 -12.17 0.74 17.60
C GLU A 408 -11.65 1.88 16.70
N ALA A 409 -12.13 1.88 15.46
CA ALA A 409 -11.46 2.39 14.27
C ALA A 409 -11.33 3.92 14.09
N ARG A 410 -11.41 4.74 15.15
CA ARG A 410 -11.28 6.21 15.01
C ARG A 410 -10.47 6.91 16.07
N TYR A 411 -10.62 6.57 17.35
CA TYR A 411 -9.87 7.17 18.46
C TYR A 411 -9.06 6.14 19.26
N ASP A 412 -9.27 4.87 18.94
CA ASP A 412 -8.85 3.73 19.76
C ASP A 412 -7.89 2.81 18.98
N ALA A 413 -7.37 3.28 17.84
CA ALA A 413 -6.41 2.54 17.03
C ALA A 413 -4.99 2.59 17.65
N PRO A 414 -4.17 1.54 17.52
CA PRO A 414 -2.80 1.52 18.02
C PRO A 414 -1.92 2.53 17.27
N GLY A 415 -0.74 2.81 17.84
CA GLY A 415 0.28 3.64 17.21
C GLY A 415 0.77 3.09 15.87
N VAL A 416 0.67 1.77 15.65
CA VAL A 416 1.05 1.11 14.38
C VAL A 416 -0.07 0.19 13.89
N ASN A 417 -0.63 0.52 12.73
CA ASN A 417 -1.63 -0.28 12.01
C ASN A 417 -1.11 -0.86 10.69
N SER A 418 -0.05 -0.28 10.14
CA SER A 418 0.43 -0.63 8.82
C SER A 418 1.95 -0.58 8.76
N LEU A 419 2.52 -1.49 7.96
CA LEU A 419 3.95 -1.65 7.79
C LEU A 419 4.31 -1.82 6.32
N ALA A 420 5.48 -1.32 5.95
CA ALA A 420 6.13 -1.60 4.67
C ALA A 420 7.64 -1.71 4.84
N PHE A 421 8.31 -2.40 3.91
CA PHE A 421 9.77 -2.39 3.78
C PHE A 421 10.18 -1.53 2.59
N ASP A 422 11.33 -0.84 2.69
CA ASP A 422 12.06 -0.39 1.49
C ASP A 422 13.03 -1.47 0.99
N THR A 423 13.69 -1.16 -0.13
CA THR A 423 14.70 -2.00 -0.76
C THR A 423 15.94 -2.26 0.11
N ASP A 424 16.23 -1.39 1.07
CA ASP A 424 17.34 -1.55 2.02
C ASP A 424 16.93 -2.34 3.28
N GLY A 425 15.66 -2.73 3.35
CA GLY A 425 15.07 -3.47 4.45
C GLY A 425 14.79 -2.62 5.68
N ASN A 426 14.77 -1.28 5.57
CA ASN A 426 14.23 -0.42 6.63
C ASN A 426 12.72 -0.59 6.68
N VAL A 427 12.16 -0.40 7.87
CA VAL A 427 10.73 -0.58 8.12
C VAL A 427 10.07 0.77 8.22
N TYR A 428 8.97 0.94 7.49
CA TYR A 428 8.06 2.06 7.67
C TYR A 428 6.88 1.61 8.49
N ALA A 429 6.49 2.42 9.47
CA ALA A 429 5.34 2.16 10.31
C ALA A 429 4.41 3.36 10.30
N ALA A 430 3.11 3.10 10.26
CA ALA A 430 2.11 4.14 10.33
C ALA A 430 0.86 3.66 11.07
N GLY A 431 0.16 4.60 11.72
CA GLY A 431 -1.02 4.29 12.53
C GLY A 431 -1.66 5.55 13.11
N TYR A 432 -2.05 5.48 14.38
CA TYR A 432 -2.60 6.62 15.09
C TYR A 432 -1.50 7.61 15.53
N PRO A 433 -1.74 8.94 15.50
CA PRO A 433 -0.75 9.92 15.93
C PRO A 433 -0.24 9.72 17.36
N ASN A 434 1.07 9.80 17.53
CA ASN A 434 1.70 9.81 18.84
C ASN A 434 1.46 11.13 19.58
N ALA A 435 1.98 11.25 20.82
CA ALA A 435 1.78 12.44 21.64
C ALA A 435 2.34 13.73 21.01
N ALA A 436 3.33 13.61 20.12
CA ALA A 436 3.89 14.72 19.35
C ALA A 436 3.16 15.00 18.02
N GLY A 437 2.09 14.26 17.72
CA GLY A 437 1.28 14.40 16.51
C GLY A 437 1.83 13.71 15.25
N ASN A 438 2.87 12.88 15.39
CA ASN A 438 3.45 12.12 14.27
C ASN A 438 2.80 10.75 14.15
N ASN A 439 2.59 10.27 12.93
CA ASN A 439 1.87 9.03 12.65
C ASN A 439 2.50 8.20 11.53
N VAL A 440 3.67 8.60 11.03
CA VAL A 440 4.49 7.86 10.06
C VAL A 440 5.94 7.88 10.52
N PHE A 441 6.59 6.73 10.50
CA PHE A 441 7.91 6.52 11.08
C PHE A 441 8.77 5.66 10.15
N LYS A 442 10.08 5.94 10.09
CA LYS A 442 11.07 5.04 9.49
C LYS A 442 11.99 4.48 10.57
N LEU A 443 12.13 3.17 10.62
CA LEU A 443 13.00 2.44 11.54
C LEU A 443 14.12 1.76 10.76
N ARG A 444 15.34 1.88 11.28
CA ARG A 444 16.55 1.34 10.66
C ARG A 444 16.54 -0.18 10.66
N SER A 445 16.92 -0.76 9.53
CA SER A 445 16.90 -2.21 9.30
C SER A 445 17.78 -3.04 10.26
N SER A 446 18.87 -2.45 10.77
CA SER A 446 19.88 -3.16 11.56
C SER A 446 19.48 -3.37 13.02
N ASP A 447 18.73 -2.44 13.61
CA ASP A 447 18.50 -2.40 15.06
C ASP A 447 17.15 -1.77 15.47
N GLY A 448 16.29 -1.40 14.51
CA GLY A 448 15.00 -0.79 14.80
C GLY A 448 15.08 0.64 15.33
N ALA A 449 16.23 1.31 15.26
CA ALA A 449 16.33 2.71 15.69
C ALA A 449 15.49 3.64 14.80
N LEU A 450 14.74 4.56 15.42
CA LEU A 450 13.98 5.58 14.69
C LEU A 450 14.92 6.49 13.90
N MET A 451 14.72 6.57 12.58
CA MET A 451 15.50 7.42 11.69
C MET A 451 14.84 8.80 11.50
N TRP A 452 13.53 8.80 11.25
CA TRP A 452 12.72 10.01 11.16
C TRP A 452 11.25 9.71 11.47
N GLN A 453 10.49 10.76 11.72
CA GLN A 453 9.05 10.74 11.92
C GLN A 453 8.38 11.87 11.12
N GLN A 454 7.13 11.65 10.72
CA GLN A 454 6.33 12.58 9.92
C GLN A 454 4.86 12.55 10.38
N THR A 455 4.16 13.66 10.17
CA THR A 455 2.71 13.75 10.28
C THR A 455 2.08 13.84 8.89
N VAL A 456 1.16 12.94 8.59
CA VAL A 456 0.33 13.02 7.37
C VAL A 456 -1.09 13.49 7.65
N GLY A 457 -1.54 13.51 8.91
CA GLY A 457 -2.93 13.82 9.20
C GLY A 457 -3.40 13.18 10.50
N ALA A 458 -4.56 12.55 10.44
CA ALA A 458 -5.15 11.82 11.55
C ALA A 458 -4.73 10.34 11.49
N LEU A 459 -5.66 9.43 11.25
CA LEU A 459 -5.41 7.99 11.27
C LEU A 459 -4.92 7.48 9.91
N VAL A 460 -3.85 6.67 9.94
CA VAL A 460 -3.51 5.72 8.87
C VAL A 460 -4.11 4.35 9.24
N TYR A 461 -5.01 3.86 8.40
CA TYR A 461 -5.70 2.58 8.59
C TYR A 461 -4.77 1.39 8.31
N GLN A 462 -5.24 0.19 8.67
CA GLN A 462 -4.55 -1.05 8.35
C GLN A 462 -4.37 -1.17 6.84
N ASN A 463 -3.18 -1.63 6.40
CA ASN A 463 -2.78 -1.63 4.98
C ASN A 463 -2.69 -0.25 4.32
N GLY A 464 -2.66 0.84 5.09
CA GLY A 464 -2.57 2.21 4.59
C GLY A 464 -1.17 2.67 4.18
N ILE A 465 -0.16 1.78 4.12
CA ILE A 465 1.19 2.11 3.67
C ILE A 465 1.73 1.10 2.65
N ALA A 466 2.45 1.60 1.65
CA ALA A 466 3.15 0.81 0.66
C ALA A 466 4.43 1.52 0.21
N PHE A 467 5.49 0.76 -0.07
CA PHE A 467 6.69 1.30 -0.70
C PHE A 467 6.56 1.14 -2.22
N ASP A 468 6.76 2.22 -2.97
CA ASP A 468 6.81 2.16 -4.43
C ASP A 468 8.24 1.83 -4.90
N PRO A 469 8.51 0.61 -5.38
CA PRO A 469 9.84 0.24 -5.85
C PRO A 469 10.25 0.94 -7.15
N VAL A 470 9.30 1.55 -7.88
CA VAL A 470 9.57 2.22 -9.16
C VAL A 470 10.08 3.64 -8.93
N SER A 471 9.36 4.44 -8.14
CA SER A 471 9.79 5.80 -7.79
C SER A 471 10.75 5.86 -6.60
N GLY A 472 10.81 4.78 -5.81
CA GLY A 472 11.52 4.79 -4.52
C GLY A 472 10.85 5.68 -3.48
N LEU A 473 9.56 5.98 -3.62
CA LEU A 473 8.81 6.79 -2.66
C LEU A 473 7.99 5.91 -1.73
N LEU A 474 7.75 6.41 -0.52
CA LEU A 474 6.79 5.81 0.39
C LEU A 474 5.40 6.39 0.11
N ILE A 475 4.43 5.52 -0.11
CA ILE A 475 3.04 5.88 -0.31
C ILE A 475 2.29 5.64 1.00
N VAL A 476 1.65 6.69 1.51
CA VAL A 476 0.84 6.63 2.72
C VAL A 476 -0.58 7.08 2.39
N THR A 477 -1.57 6.41 2.95
CA THR A 477 -2.98 6.77 2.81
C THR A 477 -3.66 6.87 4.16
N GLY A 478 -4.70 7.69 4.25
CA GLY A 478 -5.41 7.87 5.50
C GLY A 478 -6.35 9.07 5.48
N VAL A 479 -6.72 9.50 6.68
CA VAL A 479 -7.66 10.59 6.91
C VAL A 479 -6.88 11.89 7.11
N ALA A 480 -7.15 12.92 6.30
CA ALA A 480 -6.60 14.24 6.54
C ALA A 480 -7.13 14.86 7.84
N ASN A 481 -6.29 15.68 8.48
CA ASN A 481 -6.69 16.49 9.62
C ASN A 481 -7.26 17.85 9.16
N ALA A 482 -7.87 18.59 10.09
CA ALA A 482 -8.48 19.90 9.83
C ALA A 482 -7.49 21.01 9.44
N SER A 483 -6.17 20.75 9.51
CA SER A 483 -5.13 21.74 9.22
C SER A 483 -4.75 21.80 7.73
N TYR A 484 -5.26 20.89 6.89
CA TYR A 484 -5.04 20.95 5.45
C TYR A 484 -5.91 22.05 4.81
N PRO A 485 -5.37 22.81 3.84
CA PRO A 485 -6.20 23.67 2.98
C PRO A 485 -7.35 22.83 2.43
N ASP A 486 -8.59 23.30 2.60
CA ASP A 486 -9.83 22.64 2.16
C ASP A 486 -10.32 21.44 3.00
N ALA A 487 -9.74 21.19 4.19
CA ALA A 487 -10.18 20.14 5.12
C ALA A 487 -11.50 20.45 5.87
N GLY A 488 -12.58 20.71 5.12
CA GLY A 488 -13.95 20.79 5.65
C GLY A 488 -14.56 19.44 6.07
N GLY A 489 -13.76 18.37 6.21
CA GLY A 489 -14.25 17.01 6.50
C GLY A 489 -13.17 15.93 6.42
N GLN A 490 -13.55 14.67 6.62
CA GLN A 490 -12.67 13.52 6.44
C GLN A 490 -12.54 13.18 4.96
N TYR A 491 -11.55 13.74 4.29
CA TYR A 491 -11.26 13.42 2.90
C TYR A 491 -10.34 12.21 2.78
N ALA A 492 -10.39 11.59 1.61
CA ALA A 492 -9.51 10.50 1.26
C ALA A 492 -8.19 11.08 0.73
N HIS A 493 -7.08 10.81 1.41
CA HIS A 493 -5.78 11.36 1.06
C HIS A 493 -4.73 10.29 0.81
N VAL A 494 -3.83 10.63 -0.13
CA VAL A 494 -2.61 9.89 -0.46
C VAL A 494 -1.44 10.87 -0.38
N TRP A 495 -0.38 10.48 0.33
CA TRP A 495 0.86 11.23 0.43
C TRP A 495 2.00 10.42 -0.16
N LYS A 496 2.86 11.07 -0.93
CA LYS A 496 4.15 10.52 -1.34
C LYS A 496 5.23 11.14 -0.47
N ILE A 497 6.03 10.31 0.17
CA ILE A 497 7.05 10.71 1.12
C ILE A 497 8.41 10.25 0.60
N ASP A 498 9.38 11.17 0.61
CA ASP A 498 10.78 10.85 0.34
C ASP A 498 11.38 10.02 1.50
N PRO A 499 11.82 8.77 1.24
CA PRO A 499 12.40 7.90 2.25
C PRO A 499 13.64 8.42 2.96
N SER A 500 14.40 9.32 2.33
CA SER A 500 15.67 9.80 2.86
C SER A 500 15.45 10.89 3.91
N SER A 501 14.50 11.80 3.67
CA SER A 501 14.23 12.96 4.52
C SER A 501 12.96 12.85 5.35
N GLY A 502 12.02 11.97 4.98
CA GLY A 502 10.67 11.94 5.52
C GLY A 502 9.78 13.08 5.05
N ALA A 503 10.23 13.91 4.09
CA ALA A 503 9.45 15.03 3.56
C ALA A 503 8.29 14.53 2.69
N ILE A 504 7.10 15.12 2.86
CA ILE A 504 5.99 14.96 1.92
C ILE A 504 6.37 15.73 0.65
N VAL A 505 6.57 15.01 -0.45
CA VAL A 505 6.95 15.60 -1.75
C VAL A 505 5.76 15.85 -2.65
N ASP A 506 4.65 15.15 -2.42
CA ASP A 506 3.47 15.20 -3.27
C ASP A 506 2.23 14.63 -2.56
N HIS A 507 1.04 14.97 -3.02
CA HIS A 507 -0.22 14.45 -2.49
C HIS A 507 -1.35 14.40 -3.52
N PHE A 508 -2.28 13.48 -3.28
CA PHE A 508 -3.55 13.36 -3.99
C PHE A 508 -4.70 13.28 -2.99
N TYR A 509 -5.86 13.81 -3.36
CA TYR A 509 -7.07 13.64 -2.55
C TYR A 509 -8.32 13.52 -3.43
N LEU A 510 -9.29 12.76 -2.94
CA LEU A 510 -10.63 12.79 -3.49
C LEU A 510 -11.32 14.05 -2.96
N THR A 511 -11.94 14.86 -3.81
CA THR A 511 -12.73 16.04 -3.42
C THR A 511 -14.06 15.67 -2.75
N LYS A 512 -14.09 14.54 -2.03
CA LYS A 512 -15.24 13.95 -1.33
C LYS A 512 -14.85 13.53 0.08
N PRO A 513 -15.72 13.77 1.08
CA PRO A 513 -15.45 13.41 2.46
C PRO A 513 -15.66 11.91 2.68
N VAL A 514 -14.74 11.09 2.17
CA VAL A 514 -14.69 9.63 2.37
C VAL A 514 -13.36 9.23 2.99
N ARG A 515 -13.32 8.09 3.68
CA ARG A 515 -12.08 7.56 4.28
C ARG A 515 -11.32 6.72 3.26
N VAL A 516 -9.98 6.72 3.30
CA VAL A 516 -9.13 5.71 2.62
C VAL A 516 -8.74 4.64 3.63
N TYR A 517 -8.95 3.38 3.28
CA TYR A 517 -8.67 2.25 4.16
C TYR A 517 -7.36 1.55 3.84
N GLY A 518 -7.08 1.31 2.56
CA GLY A 518 -5.91 0.54 2.13
C GLY A 518 -5.30 1.07 0.85
N VAL A 519 -4.02 0.72 0.65
CA VAL A 519 -3.25 1.07 -0.53
C VAL A 519 -2.42 -0.11 -1.00
N ASP A 520 -2.22 -0.19 -2.32
CA ASP A 520 -1.19 -1.04 -2.92
C ASP A 520 -0.59 -0.34 -4.15
N VAL A 521 0.66 -0.66 -4.48
CA VAL A 521 1.39 -0.02 -5.59
C VAL A 521 1.63 -1.01 -6.70
N HIS A 522 1.40 -0.56 -7.93
CA HIS A 522 1.57 -1.38 -9.12
C HIS A 522 3.04 -1.79 -9.27
N PRO A 523 3.31 -3.09 -9.50
CA PRO A 523 4.66 -3.67 -9.36
C PRO A 523 5.70 -3.10 -10.33
N THR A 524 5.29 -2.56 -11.49
CA THR A 524 6.22 -2.14 -12.56
C THR A 524 6.09 -0.70 -13.04
N ASN A 525 5.06 0.06 -12.66
CA ASN A 525 4.85 1.43 -13.17
C ASN A 525 4.53 2.46 -12.08
N GLY A 526 4.43 2.08 -10.81
CA GLY A 526 4.22 3.01 -9.69
C GLY A 526 2.80 3.60 -9.59
N LYS A 527 1.82 3.11 -10.39
CA LYS A 527 0.41 3.48 -10.19
C LYS A 527 -0.06 3.04 -8.81
N ILE A 528 -0.91 3.86 -8.18
CA ILE A 528 -1.37 3.62 -6.81
C ILE A 528 -2.82 3.16 -6.86
N LEU A 529 -3.14 2.04 -6.21
CA LEU A 529 -4.51 1.60 -5.97
C LEU A 529 -4.88 1.96 -4.54
N ILE A 530 -6.00 2.65 -4.36
CA ILE A 530 -6.58 2.93 -3.04
C ILE A 530 -8.01 2.42 -2.95
N VAL A 531 -8.47 2.14 -1.73
CA VAL A 531 -9.87 1.78 -1.44
C VAL A 531 -10.48 2.68 -0.38
N THR A 532 -11.76 2.99 -0.54
CA THR A 532 -12.48 3.97 0.27
C THR A 532 -13.90 3.53 0.64
N ASP A 533 -14.58 4.33 1.47
CA ASP A 533 -16.05 4.35 1.45
C ASP A 533 -16.56 4.65 0.02
N TYR A 534 -17.79 4.26 -0.31
CA TYR A 534 -18.36 4.56 -1.63
C TYR A 534 -18.43 6.07 -1.89
N ALA A 535 -17.84 6.52 -3.00
CA ALA A 535 -17.75 7.93 -3.39
C ALA A 535 -18.38 8.18 -4.77
N THR A 536 -18.99 9.35 -4.91
CA THR A 536 -19.66 9.78 -6.15
C THR A 536 -19.48 11.28 -6.41
N THR A 537 -19.13 11.66 -7.63
CA THR A 537 -19.19 13.03 -8.15
C THR A 537 -20.23 13.14 -9.27
N PRO A 538 -20.88 14.32 -9.41
CA PRO A 538 -21.80 14.61 -10.51
C PRO A 538 -21.19 14.37 -11.89
#